data_AF-A0A5E4R644-F1
#
_entry.id   AF-A0A5E4R644-F1
#
_cell.length_a   1.000
_cell.length_b   1.000
_cell.length_c   1.000
_cell.angle_alpha   90.00
_cell.angle_beta   90.00
_cell.angle_gamma   90.00
#
_symmetry.space_group_name_H-M   'P 1'
#
loop_
_entity.id
_entity.type
_entity.pdbx_description
1 polymer ?
#
loop_
_entity_poly.entity_id
_entity_poly.type
_entity_poly.pdbx_seq_one_letter_code
_entity_poly.pdbx_strand_id
1 'polypeptide(L)'
;MNSDISLWIDERQVRMFSGISMQVFAIQNGIISPYILEPNFSHKLPIIPSEVGYVNFTWRSKKRYYYNFDTLTSSDLKVLKPPILSIKTQGRVPKTPKEFSIFLPCMGNVSGVATFEIGLVLKNGRGTPLKGTPLRLNLKKECAQRGVYLGRTALYILGPDPECDKKCANQGWCNSEKICQCPDGYMGQHCRTALCYPQCMNGGNCTAPGVCSCPPGYQGRHCEGGSI
;
A
#
# COMPACT_ATOMS: atom_id res chain seq x y z
N MET A 1 -19.53 15.45 21.74
CA MET A 1 -18.51 15.50 20.67
C MET A 1 -19.07 14.84 19.41
N ASN A 2 -19.16 15.59 18.31
CA ASN A 2 -19.97 15.24 17.14
C ASN A 2 -19.26 14.17 16.29
N SER A 3 -19.55 12.89 16.54
CA SER A 3 -18.92 11.78 15.81
C SER A 3 -19.44 11.69 14.38
N ASP A 4 -18.62 12.09 13.42
CA ASP A 4 -18.91 12.10 11.98
C ASP A 4 -18.26 10.89 11.26
N ILE A 5 -18.14 10.94 9.92
CA ILE A 5 -17.45 9.92 9.13
C ILE A 5 -15.96 9.83 9.47
N SER A 6 -15.42 8.62 9.52
CA SER A 6 -13.98 8.35 9.64
C SER A 6 -13.58 7.22 8.71
N LEU A 7 -12.40 7.32 8.10
CA LEU A 7 -11.77 6.37 7.18
C LEU A 7 -10.27 6.32 7.51
N TRP A 8 -9.75 5.12 7.77
CA TRP A 8 -8.34 4.91 8.14
C TRP A 8 -7.81 3.60 7.57
N ILE A 9 -6.49 3.50 7.50
CA ILE A 9 -5.78 2.27 7.13
C ILE A 9 -5.61 1.42 8.38
N ASP A 10 -5.76 0.10 8.26
CA ASP A 10 -5.60 -0.83 9.38
C ASP A 10 -4.21 -0.71 10.04
N GLU A 11 -4.18 -0.75 11.36
CA GLU A 11 -2.96 -0.54 12.16
C GLU A 11 -1.91 -1.63 11.90
N ARG A 12 -2.32 -2.89 11.62
CA ARG A 12 -1.37 -3.94 11.24
C ARG A 12 -0.75 -3.65 9.88
N GLN A 13 -1.53 -3.07 8.97
CA GLN A 13 -1.02 -2.68 7.66
C GLN A 13 -0.06 -1.49 7.74
N VAL A 14 -0.34 -0.51 8.61
CA VAL A 14 0.61 0.57 8.91
C VAL A 14 1.87 0.03 9.58
N ARG A 15 1.74 -0.92 10.51
CA ARG A 15 2.88 -1.59 11.16
C ARG A 15 3.73 -2.35 10.15
N MET A 16 3.12 -3.06 9.20
CA MET A 16 3.84 -3.73 8.11
C MET A 16 4.64 -2.73 7.26
N PHE A 17 4.11 -1.54 6.99
CA PHE A 17 4.80 -0.56 6.13
C PHE A 17 5.81 0.33 6.86
N SER A 18 5.61 0.61 8.15
CA SER A 18 6.38 1.63 8.90
C SER A 18 7.13 1.13 10.13
N GLY A 19 6.84 -0.08 10.61
CA GLY A 19 7.34 -0.56 11.89
C GLY A 19 6.74 0.18 13.11
N ILE A 20 5.76 1.06 12.91
CA ILE A 20 5.05 1.80 13.97
C ILE A 20 3.60 1.31 14.05
N SER A 21 3.07 1.17 15.28
CA SER A 21 1.65 0.92 15.54
C SER A 21 0.91 2.26 15.66
N MET A 22 0.34 2.74 14.56
CA MET A 22 -0.58 3.89 14.59
C MET A 22 -1.69 3.74 13.55
N GLN A 23 -2.88 4.26 13.86
CA GLN A 23 -3.97 4.36 12.88
C GLN A 23 -3.76 5.60 12.01
N VAL A 24 -3.51 5.40 10.71
CA VAL A 24 -3.38 6.50 9.74
C VAL A 24 -4.76 6.85 9.20
N PHE A 25 -5.29 7.99 9.64
CA PHE A 25 -6.59 8.48 9.22
C PHE A 25 -6.48 9.26 7.91
N ALA A 26 -7.23 8.84 6.89
CA ALA A 26 -7.47 9.64 5.70
C ALA A 26 -8.59 10.67 5.94
N ILE A 27 -9.62 10.26 6.70
CA ILE A 27 -10.72 11.11 7.13
C ILE A 27 -10.94 10.88 8.62
N GLN A 28 -10.94 11.94 9.41
CA GLN A 28 -11.22 11.87 10.84
C GLN A 28 -12.30 12.88 11.19
N ASN A 29 -13.40 12.40 11.77
CA ASN A 29 -14.55 13.22 12.16
C ASN A 29 -15.06 14.17 11.05
N GLY A 30 -15.11 13.68 9.80
CA GLY A 30 -15.58 14.44 8.64
C GLY A 30 -14.57 15.41 8.04
N ILE A 31 -13.35 15.45 8.55
CA ILE A 31 -12.26 16.28 8.03
C ILE A 31 -11.28 15.37 7.29
N ILE A 32 -10.96 15.72 6.05
CA ILE A 32 -9.92 15.03 5.27
C ILE A 32 -8.55 15.47 5.79
N SER A 33 -7.64 14.52 5.97
CA SER A 33 -6.30 14.77 6.45
C SER A 33 -5.57 15.79 5.55
N PRO A 34 -5.03 16.91 6.09
CA PRO A 34 -4.42 17.97 5.29
C PRO A 34 -3.30 17.49 4.38
N TYR A 35 -2.50 16.52 4.83
CA TYR A 35 -1.39 15.95 4.07
C TYR A 35 -1.84 15.29 2.76
N ILE A 36 -3.06 14.74 2.71
CA ILE A 36 -3.61 14.12 1.48
C ILE A 36 -4.02 15.20 0.46
N LEU A 37 -4.34 16.40 0.93
CA LEU A 37 -4.72 17.54 0.09
C LEU A 37 -3.50 18.35 -0.38
N GLU A 38 -2.29 18.04 0.09
CA GLU A 38 -1.09 18.73 -0.35
C GLU A 38 -0.79 18.47 -1.84
N PRO A 39 -0.36 19.50 -2.58
CA PRO A 39 0.15 19.31 -3.92
C PRO A 39 1.35 18.35 -3.88
N ASN A 40 1.40 17.41 -4.82
CA ASN A 40 2.43 16.38 -4.91
C ASN A 40 2.45 15.34 -3.77
N PHE A 41 1.39 15.22 -2.97
CA PHE A 41 1.25 14.13 -1.99
C PHE A 41 1.59 12.76 -2.60
N SER A 42 1.06 12.46 -3.79
CA SER A 42 1.35 11.24 -4.56
C SER A 42 2.84 10.98 -4.83
N HIS A 43 3.67 12.02 -4.95
CA HIS A 43 5.10 11.88 -5.22
C HIS A 43 5.90 11.56 -3.95
N LYS A 44 5.36 11.88 -2.77
CA LYS A 44 5.97 11.61 -1.47
C LYS A 44 5.70 10.18 -0.99
N LEU A 45 4.71 9.50 -1.58
CA LEU A 45 4.35 8.14 -1.21
C LEU A 45 5.30 7.11 -1.86
N PRO A 46 5.70 6.07 -1.12
CA PRO A 46 6.48 4.97 -1.68
C PRO A 46 5.66 4.20 -2.73
N ILE A 47 6.37 3.55 -3.64
CA ILE A 47 5.77 2.59 -4.57
C ILE A 47 5.27 1.38 -3.77
N ILE A 48 4.03 0.97 -4.01
CA ILE A 48 3.49 -0.25 -3.42
C ILE A 48 4.28 -1.44 -4.00
N PRO A 49 4.92 -2.27 -3.16
CA PRO A 49 5.78 -3.37 -3.61
C PRO A 49 5.04 -4.47 -4.37
N SER A 50 5.77 -5.28 -5.15
CA SER A 50 5.23 -6.36 -5.98
C SER A 50 4.37 -7.38 -5.22
N GLU A 51 4.67 -7.57 -3.93
CA GLU A 51 4.08 -8.62 -3.10
C GLU A 51 2.74 -8.23 -2.48
N VAL A 52 2.46 -6.93 -2.39
CA VAL A 52 1.23 -6.42 -1.79
C VAL A 52 0.06 -6.58 -2.78
N GLY A 53 -0.76 -7.60 -2.57
CA GLY A 53 -1.92 -7.88 -3.42
C GLY A 53 -3.15 -7.00 -3.13
N TYR A 54 -3.23 -6.42 -1.93
CA TYR A 54 -4.37 -5.59 -1.51
C TYR A 54 -4.02 -4.64 -0.36
N VAL A 55 -4.86 -3.62 -0.18
CA VAL A 55 -4.81 -2.70 0.97
C VAL A 55 -6.15 -2.68 1.69
N ASN A 56 -6.13 -2.85 3.01
CA ASN A 56 -7.28 -2.83 3.89
C ASN A 56 -7.54 -1.44 4.45
N PHE A 57 -8.79 -1.04 4.37
CA PHE A 57 -9.29 0.21 4.91
C PHE A 57 -10.46 -0.09 5.85
N THR A 58 -10.52 0.63 6.96
CA THR A 58 -11.67 0.60 7.84
C THR A 58 -12.36 1.95 7.83
N TRP A 59 -13.69 1.93 7.78
CA TRP A 59 -14.50 3.14 7.84
C TRP A 59 -15.75 2.97 8.69
N ARG A 60 -16.29 4.10 9.13
CA ARG A 60 -17.60 4.17 9.80
C ARG A 60 -18.17 5.57 9.72
N SER A 61 -19.48 5.68 9.86
CA SER A 61 -20.13 6.96 10.15
C SER A 61 -21.39 6.77 10.99
N LYS A 62 -21.55 7.57 12.06
CA LYS A 62 -22.83 7.61 12.79
C LYS A 62 -23.90 8.35 11.99
N LYS A 63 -23.50 9.31 11.14
CA LYS A 63 -24.39 10.05 10.25
C LYS A 63 -24.62 9.27 8.95
N ARG A 64 -25.63 9.67 8.18
CA ARG A 64 -25.89 9.07 6.86
C ARG A 64 -24.89 9.64 5.85
N TYR A 65 -23.97 8.79 5.40
CA TYR A 65 -23.07 9.08 4.29
C TYR A 65 -23.20 8.00 3.21
N TYR A 66 -23.12 8.45 1.96
CA TYR A 66 -23.08 7.61 0.77
C TYR A 66 -21.72 7.81 0.12
N TYR A 67 -21.14 6.70 -0.30
CA TYR A 67 -19.87 6.69 -1.01
C TYR A 67 -20.12 6.32 -2.47
N ASN A 68 -19.27 6.86 -3.34
CA ASN A 68 -19.19 6.49 -4.74
C ASN A 68 -17.71 6.50 -5.17
N PHE A 69 -17.20 5.34 -5.55
CA PHE A 69 -15.91 5.20 -6.20
C PHE A 69 -16.10 5.45 -7.69
N ASP A 70 -15.87 6.68 -8.13
CA ASP A 70 -16.14 7.14 -9.49
C ASP A 70 -14.96 6.92 -10.44
N THR A 71 -13.77 6.59 -9.91
CA THR A 71 -12.58 6.31 -10.70
C THR A 71 -11.81 5.16 -10.09
N LEU A 72 -11.53 4.14 -10.90
CA LEU A 72 -10.69 2.99 -10.60
C LEU A 72 -9.96 2.64 -11.90
N THR A 73 -8.78 3.22 -12.12
CA THR A 73 -8.05 3.09 -13.39
C THR A 73 -6.60 2.72 -13.15
N SER A 74 -5.93 2.23 -14.19
CA SER A 74 -4.51 1.93 -14.21
C SER A 74 -3.90 2.56 -15.46
N SER A 75 -2.70 3.14 -15.32
CA SER A 75 -1.96 3.77 -16.41
C SER A 75 -1.40 2.76 -17.40
N ASP A 76 -1.15 1.53 -16.96
CA ASP A 76 -0.60 0.45 -17.80
C ASP A 76 -1.28 -0.89 -17.48
N LEU A 77 -2.25 -1.26 -18.33
CA LEU A 77 -3.03 -2.49 -18.22
C LEU A 77 -2.21 -3.76 -18.50
N LYS A 78 -1.01 -3.64 -19.10
CA LYS A 78 -0.11 -4.78 -19.34
C LYS A 78 0.67 -5.15 -18.08
N VAL A 79 0.84 -4.19 -17.17
CA VAL A 79 1.55 -4.39 -15.89
C VAL A 79 0.54 -4.64 -14.76
N LEU A 80 -0.47 -3.77 -14.65
CA LEU A 80 -1.42 -3.73 -13.53
C LEU A 80 -2.85 -3.52 -14.05
N LYS A 81 -3.77 -4.43 -13.71
CA LYS A 81 -5.19 -4.25 -14.02
C LYS A 81 -5.81 -3.19 -13.09
N PRO A 82 -6.97 -2.60 -13.43
CA PRO A 82 -7.62 -1.61 -12.57
C PRO A 82 -7.91 -2.18 -11.16
N PRO A 83 -7.84 -1.34 -10.12
CA PRO A 83 -8.11 -1.78 -8.75
C PRO A 83 -9.52 -2.34 -8.58
N ILE A 84 -9.66 -3.37 -7.75
CA ILE A 84 -10.95 -4.03 -7.49
C ILE A 84 -11.32 -3.85 -6.02
N LEU A 85 -12.57 -3.49 -5.73
CA LEU A 85 -13.06 -3.33 -4.37
C LEU A 85 -13.67 -4.64 -3.85
N SER A 86 -13.49 -4.95 -2.56
CA SER A 86 -14.23 -6.04 -1.89
C SER A 86 -15.70 -5.70 -1.62
N ILE A 87 -16.09 -4.46 -1.87
CA ILE A 87 -17.45 -3.91 -1.73
C ILE A 87 -17.94 -3.36 -3.08
N LYS A 88 -19.25 -3.08 -3.19
CA LYS A 88 -19.81 -2.38 -4.37
C LYS A 88 -19.17 -0.99 -4.51
N THR A 89 -19.05 -0.49 -5.74
CA THR A 89 -18.48 0.84 -6.05
C THR A 89 -19.27 2.01 -5.47
N GLN A 90 -20.56 1.81 -5.24
CA GLN A 90 -21.43 2.80 -4.58
C GLN A 90 -22.27 2.14 -3.49
N GLY A 91 -22.55 2.90 -2.44
CA GLY A 91 -23.34 2.38 -1.33
C GLY A 91 -23.38 3.34 -0.15
N ARG A 92 -23.82 2.81 0.99
CA ARG A 92 -23.90 3.56 2.24
C ARG A 92 -22.73 3.19 3.15
N VAL A 93 -22.11 4.20 3.74
CA VAL A 93 -21.05 4.01 4.75
C VAL A 93 -21.64 3.32 5.99
N PRO A 94 -21.02 2.26 6.52
CA PRO A 94 -21.55 1.49 7.63
C PRO A 94 -21.55 2.29 8.94
N LYS A 95 -22.51 1.96 9.82
CA LYS A 95 -22.63 2.60 11.15
C LYS A 95 -21.52 2.17 12.11
N THR A 96 -21.15 0.90 12.07
CA THR A 96 -20.05 0.32 12.83
C THR A 96 -18.78 0.31 11.98
N PRO A 97 -17.58 0.27 12.59
CA PRO A 97 -16.35 -0.02 11.86
C PRO A 97 -16.54 -1.29 11.01
N LYS A 98 -16.32 -1.17 9.71
CA LYS A 98 -16.18 -2.33 8.81
C LYS A 98 -14.99 -2.15 7.91
N GLU A 99 -14.30 -3.24 7.66
CA GLU A 99 -13.19 -3.31 6.72
C GLU A 99 -13.71 -3.48 5.30
N PHE A 100 -12.99 -2.88 4.34
CA PHE A 100 -13.03 -3.26 2.94
C PHE A 100 -11.60 -3.23 2.39
N SER A 101 -11.38 -3.97 1.31
CA SER A 101 -10.07 -4.13 0.70
C SER A 101 -10.10 -3.57 -0.72
N ILE A 102 -8.99 -2.97 -1.12
CA ILE A 102 -8.71 -2.60 -2.50
C ILE A 102 -7.64 -3.56 -3.02
N PHE A 103 -8.02 -4.45 -3.92
CA PHE A 103 -7.13 -5.39 -4.59
C PHE A 103 -6.38 -4.70 -5.72
N LEU A 104 -5.08 -5.00 -5.84
CA LEU A 104 -4.15 -4.44 -6.81
C LEU A 104 -3.59 -5.55 -7.74
N PRO A 105 -4.42 -6.05 -8.66
CA PRO A 105 -4.10 -7.22 -9.48
C PRO A 105 -3.03 -6.95 -10.56
N CYS A 106 -1.82 -7.44 -10.33
CA CYS A 106 -0.78 -7.51 -11.38
C CYS A 106 -1.16 -8.51 -12.48
N MET A 107 -0.73 -8.25 -13.72
CA MET A 107 -0.92 -9.18 -14.83
C MET A 107 -0.08 -10.46 -14.67
N GLY A 108 1.09 -10.35 -14.04
CA GLY A 108 1.96 -11.46 -13.66
C GLY A 108 2.94 -11.94 -14.74
N ASN A 109 2.79 -11.47 -15.99
CA ASN A 109 3.66 -11.82 -17.12
C ASN A 109 4.70 -10.75 -17.48
N VAL A 110 4.55 -9.53 -16.95
CA VAL A 110 5.44 -8.40 -17.20
C VAL A 110 5.83 -7.77 -15.86
N SER A 111 7.12 -7.52 -15.70
CA SER A 111 7.63 -6.69 -14.59
C SER A 111 7.57 -5.21 -14.96
N GLY A 112 7.17 -4.35 -14.04
CA GLY A 112 7.11 -2.92 -14.26
C GLY A 112 6.43 -2.17 -13.13
N VAL A 113 6.45 -0.85 -13.19
CA VAL A 113 5.73 0.02 -12.24
C VAL A 113 4.60 0.69 -12.99
N ALA A 114 3.38 0.55 -12.48
CA ALA A 114 2.19 1.22 -13.01
C ALA A 114 1.62 2.18 -11.97
N THR A 115 1.03 3.28 -12.43
CA THR A 115 0.26 4.19 -11.58
C THR A 115 -1.20 3.81 -11.66
N PHE A 116 -1.91 3.79 -10.54
CA PHE A 116 -3.35 3.61 -10.50
C PHE A 116 -4.03 4.78 -9.81
N GLU A 117 -5.22 5.11 -10.27
CA GLU A 117 -6.03 6.21 -9.73
C GLU A 117 -7.26 5.67 -9.02
N ILE A 118 -7.50 6.20 -7.81
CA ILE A 118 -8.72 5.97 -7.04
C ILE A 118 -9.41 7.31 -6.82
N GLY A 119 -10.66 7.39 -7.27
CA GLY A 119 -11.57 8.49 -6.99
C GLY A 119 -12.62 8.10 -5.97
N LEU A 120 -12.75 8.87 -4.88
CA LEU A 120 -13.78 8.66 -3.86
C LEU A 120 -14.60 9.92 -3.62
N VAL A 121 -15.88 9.86 -3.97
CA VAL A 121 -16.87 10.89 -3.66
C VAL A 121 -17.67 10.47 -2.43
N LEU A 122 -17.75 11.34 -1.42
CA LEU A 122 -18.59 11.15 -0.24
C LEU A 122 -19.67 12.21 -0.21
N LYS A 123 -20.93 11.78 -0.05
CA LYS A 123 -22.09 12.68 0.09
C LYS A 123 -22.81 12.40 1.39
N ASN A 124 -23.28 13.45 2.06
CA ASN A 124 -24.13 13.31 3.23
C ASN A 124 -25.55 12.84 2.83
N GLY A 125 -26.42 12.61 3.82
CA GLY A 125 -27.81 12.19 3.59
C GLY A 125 -28.69 13.19 2.83
N ARG A 126 -28.23 14.43 2.62
CA ARG A 126 -28.90 15.46 1.79
C ARG A 126 -28.32 15.53 0.37
N GLY A 127 -27.35 14.67 0.04
CA GLY A 127 -26.66 14.67 -1.25
C GLY A 127 -25.51 15.68 -1.38
N THR A 128 -25.21 16.45 -0.33
CA THR A 128 -24.10 17.42 -0.35
C THR A 128 -22.76 16.70 -0.28
N PRO A 129 -21.81 16.97 -1.18
CA PRO A 129 -20.45 16.42 -1.10
C PRO A 129 -19.73 16.84 0.20
N LEU A 130 -18.91 15.93 0.74
CA LEU A 130 -18.00 16.24 1.84
C LEU A 130 -16.91 17.18 1.32
N LYS A 131 -16.58 18.24 2.07
CA LYS A 131 -15.55 19.21 1.68
C LYS A 131 -14.22 18.49 1.40
N GLY A 132 -13.63 18.77 0.24
CA GLY A 132 -12.40 18.13 -0.23
C GLY A 132 -12.60 16.81 -0.97
N THR A 133 -13.85 16.39 -1.25
CA THR A 133 -14.15 15.30 -2.20
C THR A 133 -14.55 15.87 -3.57
N PRO A 134 -14.28 15.18 -4.70
CA PRO A 134 -13.69 13.83 -4.82
C PRO A 134 -12.25 13.77 -4.32
N LEU A 135 -11.96 12.76 -3.50
CA LEU A 135 -10.60 12.43 -3.13
C LEU A 135 -9.96 11.70 -4.31
N ARG A 136 -8.94 12.29 -4.93
CA ARG A 136 -8.20 11.73 -6.06
C ARG A 136 -6.84 11.26 -5.58
N LEU A 137 -6.63 9.95 -5.54
CA LEU A 137 -5.37 9.35 -5.12
C LEU A 137 -4.70 8.71 -6.33
N ASN A 138 -3.54 9.23 -6.70
CA ASN A 138 -2.66 8.65 -7.70
C ASN A 138 -1.51 7.94 -6.98
N LEU A 139 -1.49 6.61 -7.03
CA LEU A 139 -0.54 5.77 -6.31
C LEU A 139 0.23 4.89 -7.29
N LYS A 140 1.47 4.56 -6.96
CA LYS A 140 2.33 3.69 -7.79
C LYS A 140 2.37 2.30 -7.21
N LYS A 141 2.35 1.28 -8.08
CA LYS A 141 2.47 -0.14 -7.73
C LYS A 141 3.51 -0.77 -8.64
N GLU A 142 4.50 -1.41 -8.04
CA GLU A 142 5.40 -2.31 -8.73
C GLU A 142 4.70 -3.65 -8.93
N CYS A 143 4.82 -4.23 -10.11
CA CYS A 143 4.46 -5.60 -10.39
C CYS A 143 5.71 -6.31 -10.87
N ALA A 144 5.98 -7.48 -10.31
CA ALA A 144 7.06 -8.33 -10.76
C ALA A 144 6.46 -9.57 -11.40
N GLN A 145 7.08 -10.06 -12.47
CA GLN A 145 6.79 -11.36 -13.03
C GLN A 145 7.13 -12.43 -11.96
N ARG A 146 6.10 -12.95 -11.30
CA ARG A 146 6.25 -14.11 -10.40
C ARG A 146 6.31 -15.36 -11.26
N GLY A 147 7.53 -15.73 -11.61
CA GLY A 147 7.79 -16.91 -12.41
C GLY A 147 9.09 -16.82 -13.19
N VAL A 148 10.12 -16.15 -12.69
CA VAL A 148 11.45 -16.26 -13.28
C VAL A 148 12.42 -16.51 -12.15
N TYR A 149 12.69 -17.77 -11.88
CA TYR A 149 13.82 -18.16 -11.04
C TYR A 149 15.00 -18.54 -11.93
N LEU A 150 16.21 -18.22 -11.47
CA LEU A 150 17.45 -18.73 -12.06
C LEU A 150 17.50 -20.24 -11.84
N GLY A 151 17.33 -21.02 -12.90
CA GLY A 151 17.58 -22.46 -12.87
C GLY A 151 19.07 -22.75 -12.71
N ARG A 152 19.41 -24.00 -12.34
CA ARG A 152 20.80 -24.48 -12.19
C ARG A 152 21.69 -24.29 -13.43
N THR A 153 21.08 -24.11 -14.59
CA THR A 153 21.73 -23.94 -15.91
C THR A 153 21.65 -22.51 -16.45
N ALA A 154 21.32 -21.50 -15.62
CA ALA A 154 21.10 -20.11 -16.03
C ALA A 154 19.96 -19.92 -17.05
N LEU A 155 19.02 -20.86 -17.13
CA LEU A 155 17.78 -20.71 -17.89
C LEU A 155 16.67 -20.17 -16.96
N TYR A 156 15.97 -19.14 -17.42
CA TYR A 156 14.80 -18.57 -16.75
C TYR A 156 13.59 -19.51 -16.91
N ILE A 157 13.03 -20.01 -15.81
CA ILE A 157 11.87 -20.93 -15.86
C ILE A 157 10.62 -20.24 -15.31
N LEU A 158 9.55 -20.30 -16.11
CA LEU A 158 8.18 -19.88 -15.76
C LEU A 158 7.56 -20.83 -14.75
N GLY A 159 7.52 -20.43 -13.48
CA GLY A 159 6.78 -21.18 -12.46
C GLY A 159 7.10 -20.82 -11.00
N PRO A 160 6.40 -21.48 -10.05
CA PRO A 160 6.70 -21.44 -8.62
C PRO A 160 8.19 -21.75 -8.34
N ASP A 161 8.85 -21.02 -7.43
CA ASP A 161 10.27 -21.28 -7.11
C ASP A 161 10.40 -22.62 -6.36
N PRO A 162 10.99 -23.66 -6.99
CA PRO A 162 11.09 -24.98 -6.37
C PRO A 162 11.98 -24.98 -5.12
N GLU A 163 12.81 -23.96 -4.95
CA GLU A 163 13.68 -23.76 -3.78
C GLU A 163 13.17 -22.66 -2.84
N CYS A 164 11.89 -22.28 -2.96
CA CYS A 164 11.23 -21.32 -2.06
C CYS A 164 11.50 -21.64 -0.58
N ASP A 165 11.34 -22.91 -0.18
CA ASP A 165 11.59 -23.38 1.19
C ASP A 165 13.02 -23.08 1.72
N LYS A 166 13.99 -22.89 0.82
CA LYS A 166 15.39 -22.59 1.17
C LYS A 166 15.74 -21.12 1.06
N LYS A 167 15.00 -20.36 0.23
CA LYS A 167 15.34 -18.98 -0.12
C LYS A 167 14.59 -17.94 0.72
N CYS A 168 13.42 -18.28 1.28
CA CYS A 168 12.70 -17.38 2.17
C CYS A 168 13.59 -16.97 3.36
N ALA A 169 13.83 -15.67 3.49
CA ALA A 169 14.67 -15.08 4.53
C ALA A 169 13.81 -14.51 5.67
N ASN A 170 14.49 -14.02 6.71
CA ASN A 170 13.89 -13.26 7.81
C ASN A 170 12.71 -13.96 8.49
N GLN A 171 12.75 -15.29 8.60
CA GLN A 171 11.68 -16.14 9.19
C GLN A 171 10.40 -16.23 8.34
N GLY A 172 10.45 -15.83 7.07
CA GLY A 172 9.38 -16.12 6.11
C GLY A 172 9.24 -17.63 5.87
N TRP A 173 8.02 -18.08 5.58
CA TRP A 173 7.72 -19.48 5.31
C TRP A 173 7.16 -19.66 3.91
N CYS A 174 7.39 -20.82 3.31
CA CYS A 174 6.94 -21.09 1.96
C CYS A 174 5.55 -21.75 1.97
N ASN A 175 4.59 -21.20 1.23
CA ASN A 175 3.26 -21.81 1.13
C ASN A 175 3.21 -22.96 0.10
N SER A 176 2.05 -23.61 -0.01
CA SER A 176 1.81 -24.73 -0.94
C SER A 176 2.01 -24.34 -2.42
N GLU A 177 1.84 -23.07 -2.75
CA GLU A 177 2.04 -22.50 -4.09
C GLU A 177 3.50 -22.08 -4.34
N LYS A 178 4.43 -22.42 -3.44
CA LYS A 178 5.85 -22.04 -3.48
C LYS A 178 6.10 -20.53 -3.54
N ILE A 179 5.32 -19.79 -2.75
CA ILE A 179 5.45 -18.35 -2.55
C ILE A 179 5.85 -18.10 -1.09
N CYS A 180 6.93 -17.33 -0.88
CA CYS A 180 7.32 -16.91 0.46
C CYS A 180 6.24 -16.01 1.06
N GLN A 181 5.76 -16.39 2.24
CA GLN A 181 4.92 -15.62 3.13
C GLN A 181 5.83 -14.88 4.10
N CYS A 182 5.91 -13.56 3.93
CA CYS A 182 6.85 -12.74 4.68
C CYS A 182 6.27 -12.33 6.03
N PRO A 183 7.12 -12.25 7.08
CA PRO A 183 6.71 -11.68 8.34
C PRO A 183 6.53 -10.17 8.23
N ASP A 184 5.85 -9.59 9.22
CA ASP A 184 5.58 -8.16 9.30
C ASP A 184 6.87 -7.34 9.08
N GLY A 185 6.81 -6.35 8.19
CA GLY A 185 7.94 -5.47 7.90
C GLY A 185 8.93 -5.98 6.85
N TYR A 186 8.75 -7.19 6.30
CA TYR A 186 9.58 -7.74 5.23
C TYR A 186 8.77 -8.03 3.96
N MET A 187 9.42 -7.91 2.81
CA MET A 187 8.84 -8.08 1.47
C MET A 187 9.88 -8.62 0.47
N GLY A 188 9.49 -8.72 -0.80
CA GLY A 188 10.26 -9.38 -1.85
C GLY A 188 9.84 -10.83 -2.05
N GLN A 189 10.15 -11.41 -3.22
CA GLN A 189 9.93 -12.84 -3.55
C GLN A 189 10.47 -13.80 -2.47
N HIS A 190 11.50 -13.39 -1.75
CA HIS A 190 12.18 -14.18 -0.72
C HIS A 190 12.24 -13.49 0.65
N CYS A 191 11.40 -12.48 0.91
CA CYS A 191 11.34 -11.78 2.20
C CYS A 191 12.67 -11.13 2.63
N ARG A 192 13.52 -10.74 1.68
CA ARG A 192 14.85 -10.14 1.95
C ARG A 192 14.80 -8.63 2.08
N THR A 193 13.80 -7.99 1.49
CA THR A 193 13.71 -6.54 1.47
C THR A 193 12.97 -6.07 2.72
N ALA A 194 13.61 -5.25 3.54
CA ALA A 194 12.98 -4.63 4.69
C ALA A 194 12.13 -3.42 4.26
N LEU A 195 11.02 -3.19 4.97
CA LEU A 195 10.14 -2.04 4.78
C LEU A 195 10.54 -0.91 5.75
N CYS A 196 10.89 0.25 5.20
CA CYS A 196 11.11 1.48 5.97
C CYS A 196 10.12 2.55 5.53
N TYR A 197 9.30 3.04 6.46
CA TYR A 197 8.47 4.21 6.25
C TYR A 197 8.55 5.18 7.46
N PRO A 198 8.80 6.48 7.22
CA PRO A 198 9.30 7.08 5.97
C PRO A 198 10.53 6.36 5.40
N GLN A 199 10.67 6.40 4.08
CA GLN A 199 11.81 5.81 3.39
C GLN A 199 13.10 6.52 3.80
N CYS A 200 14.20 5.77 3.86
CA CYS A 200 15.51 6.32 4.22
C CYS A 200 15.91 7.38 3.18
N MET A 201 16.17 8.60 3.64
CA MET A 201 16.55 9.75 2.83
C MET A 201 18.06 9.75 2.55
N ASN A 202 18.50 10.64 1.67
CA ASN A 202 19.91 10.94 1.44
C ASN A 202 20.79 9.71 1.14
N GLY A 203 20.24 8.71 0.43
CA GLY A 203 20.96 7.49 0.07
C GLY A 203 21.09 6.46 1.20
N GLY A 204 20.37 6.63 2.31
CA GLY A 204 20.31 5.65 3.38
C GLY A 204 19.71 4.32 2.92
N ASN A 205 20.20 3.22 3.52
CA ASN A 205 19.76 1.87 3.20
C ASN A 205 18.84 1.31 4.30
N CYS A 206 17.72 0.68 3.92
CA CYS A 206 16.81 0.04 4.87
C CYS A 206 17.33 -1.36 5.23
N THR A 207 17.93 -1.50 6.41
CA THR A 207 18.62 -2.75 6.82
C THR A 207 17.72 -3.70 7.60
N ALA A 208 16.70 -3.15 8.27
CA ALA A 208 15.66 -3.89 8.99
C ALA A 208 14.36 -3.06 8.98
N PRO A 209 13.20 -3.65 9.30
CA PRO A 209 11.93 -2.95 9.27
C PRO A 209 11.98 -1.66 10.10
N GLY A 210 11.78 -0.51 9.45
CA GLY A 210 11.84 0.82 10.08
C GLY A 210 13.23 1.28 10.53
N VAL A 211 14.32 0.59 10.14
CA VAL A 211 15.71 0.90 10.52
C VAL A 211 16.52 1.31 9.29
N CYS A 212 17.01 2.55 9.30
CA CYS A 212 17.87 3.09 8.26
C CYS A 212 19.34 3.11 8.67
N SER A 213 20.21 2.65 7.77
CA SER A 213 21.66 2.88 7.84
C SER A 213 22.00 4.12 7.02
N CYS A 214 22.47 5.17 7.67
CA CYS A 214 22.75 6.45 7.02
C CYS A 214 24.19 6.52 6.47
N PRO A 215 24.41 7.12 5.29
CA PRO A 215 25.75 7.39 4.80
C PRO A 215 26.48 8.40 5.70
N PRO A 216 27.83 8.45 5.65
CA PRO A 216 28.59 9.45 6.39
C PRO A 216 28.11 10.88 6.11
N GLY A 217 27.98 11.69 7.16
CA GLY A 217 27.48 13.07 7.06
C GLY A 217 25.96 13.21 7.21
N TYR A 218 25.20 12.11 7.14
CA TYR A 218 23.76 12.09 7.40
C TYR A 218 23.43 11.36 8.71
N GLN A 219 22.36 11.80 9.37
CA GLN A 219 21.90 11.33 10.67
C GLN A 219 20.37 11.46 10.79
N GLY A 220 19.82 10.93 11.87
CA GLY A 220 18.37 10.87 12.09
C GLY A 220 17.80 9.49 11.79
N ARG A 221 16.54 9.29 12.18
CA ARG A 221 15.90 7.97 12.09
C ARG A 221 15.71 7.51 10.64
N HIS A 222 15.53 8.47 9.74
CA HIS A 222 15.32 8.29 8.33
C HIS A 222 16.43 8.96 7.51
N CYS A 223 17.59 9.22 8.10
CA CYS A 223 18.72 9.93 7.45
C CYS A 223 18.34 11.33 6.92
N GLU A 224 17.39 11.99 7.58
CA GLU A 224 16.80 13.27 7.19
C GLU A 224 17.66 14.48 7.59
N GLY A 225 18.53 14.31 8.58
CA GLY A 225 19.39 15.36 9.11
C GLY A 225 20.84 15.18 8.68
N GLY A 226 21.63 16.25 8.82
CA GLY A 226 23.04 16.25 8.45
C GLY A 226 23.26 16.90 7.09
N SER A 227 24.22 17.80 7.05
CA SER A 227 24.75 18.44 5.84
C SER A 227 26.23 18.13 5.83
N ILE A 228 26.75 17.75 4.66
CA ILE A 228 28.19 17.81 4.39
C ILE A 228 28.58 19.30 4.32
#